data_AF-A0A7D5LAK1-F1
#
_entry.id   AF-A0A7D5LAK1-F1
#
_cell.length_a   1.000
_cell.length_b   1.000
_cell.length_c   1.000
_cell.angle_alpha   90.00
_cell.angle_beta   90.00
_cell.angle_gamma   90.00
#
_symmetry.space_group_name_H-M   'P 1'
#
loop_
_entity.id
_entity.type
_entity.pdbx_description
1 polymer ?
#
loop_
_entity_poly.entity_id
_entity_poly.type
_entity_poly.pdbx_seq_one_letter_code
_entity_poly.pdbx_strand_id
1 'polypeptide(L)'
;MSTNVFLAPCDPGNFDRTVRSPVDLSEYPEHPSEVSGMDTVRFWGVRNGSDNETYFEKMESGDLVLFYQDGAYVGTGRIGTTFEDEAGWASSTFWNDAPSTRIYTLKEFEQVSVPKSAVNVIFDYVADFNPQGLMRVADNRVTKSLASIKLAVERFSERTS
;
A
#
# COMPACT_ATOMS: atom_id res chain seq x y z
N MET A 1 -18.46 -4.26 5.49
CA MET A 1 -17.68 -3.02 5.73
C MET A 1 -16.24 -3.45 5.82
N SER A 2 -15.34 -2.80 5.09
CA SER A 2 -13.91 -3.12 5.16
C SER A 2 -13.36 -2.85 6.56
N THR A 3 -12.56 -3.79 7.07
CA THR A 3 -11.98 -3.74 8.42
C THR A 3 -10.49 -4.09 8.43
N ASN A 4 -9.90 -4.46 7.30
CA ASN A 4 -8.50 -4.87 7.30
C ASN A 4 -7.56 -3.66 7.26
N VAL A 5 -6.42 -3.84 7.92
CA VAL A 5 -5.26 -2.96 7.79
C VAL A 5 -4.10 -3.80 7.28
N PHE A 6 -3.43 -3.31 6.23
CA PHE A 6 -2.23 -3.90 5.66
C PHE A 6 -1.02 -3.02 5.92
N LEU A 7 0.11 -3.65 6.23
CA LEU A 7 1.41 -3.00 6.29
C LEU A 7 2.21 -3.48 5.08
N ALA A 8 2.62 -2.55 4.22
CA ALA A 8 3.27 -2.85 2.95
C ALA A 8 4.67 -2.22 2.92
N PRO A 9 5.74 -3.02 3.08
CA PRO A 9 7.08 -2.56 2.78
C PRO A 9 7.18 -2.12 1.32
N CYS A 10 7.80 -0.97 1.08
CA CYS A 10 8.02 -0.44 -0.26
C CYS A 10 9.49 -0.05 -0.46
N ASP A 11 9.94 -0.07 -1.72
CA ASP A 11 11.20 0.55 -2.09
C ASP A 11 10.96 2.01 -2.53
N PRO A 12 11.82 2.97 -2.15
CA PRO A 12 11.55 4.39 -2.40
C PRO A 12 11.40 4.74 -3.88
N GLY A 13 12.24 4.15 -4.75
CA GLY A 13 12.27 4.49 -6.18
C GLY A 13 10.99 4.11 -6.90
N ASN A 14 10.52 2.87 -6.71
CA ASN A 14 9.28 2.42 -7.31
C ASN A 14 8.07 3.08 -6.65
N PHE A 15 8.10 3.27 -5.32
CA PHE A 15 7.01 3.92 -4.58
C PHE A 15 6.73 5.32 -5.14
N ASP A 16 7.78 6.09 -5.43
CA ASP A 16 7.64 7.43 -5.97
C ASP A 16 7.00 7.45 -7.37
N ARG A 17 7.24 6.41 -8.17
CA ARG A 17 6.76 6.28 -9.55
C ARG A 17 5.28 5.94 -9.67
N THR A 18 4.74 5.10 -8.77
CA THR A 18 3.38 4.57 -8.94
C THR A 18 2.45 4.81 -7.75
N VAL A 19 2.99 5.17 -6.58
CA VAL A 19 2.18 5.43 -5.38
C VAL A 19 2.22 6.90 -4.99
N ARG A 20 3.40 7.52 -4.84
CA ARG A 20 3.50 8.96 -4.49
C ARG A 20 3.06 9.86 -5.62
N SER A 21 3.36 9.48 -6.86
CA SER A 21 2.89 10.17 -8.06
C SER A 21 1.81 9.31 -8.73
N PRO A 22 0.64 9.87 -9.07
CA PRO A 22 -0.35 9.13 -9.83
C PRO A 22 0.15 8.97 -11.26
N VAL A 23 -0.06 7.80 -11.85
CA VAL A 23 0.25 7.49 -13.25
C VAL A 23 -0.88 7.99 -14.13
N ASP A 24 -0.57 8.79 -15.14
CA ASP A 24 -1.51 9.19 -16.19
C ASP A 24 -1.64 8.05 -17.21
N LEU A 25 -2.81 7.43 -17.30
CA LEU A 25 -3.02 6.26 -18.14
C LEU A 25 -3.08 6.60 -19.63
N SER A 26 -3.26 7.87 -19.99
CA SER A 26 -3.21 8.29 -21.40
C SER A 26 -1.81 8.15 -22.01
N GLU A 27 -0.76 8.12 -21.18
CA GLU A 27 0.62 7.87 -21.60
C GLU A 27 0.92 6.38 -21.83
N TYR A 28 0.01 5.48 -21.43
CA TYR A 28 0.22 4.03 -21.44
C TYR A 28 -0.99 3.28 -22.04
N PRO A 29 -1.21 3.35 -23.36
CA PRO A 29 -2.40 2.76 -23.99
C PRO A 29 -2.52 1.24 -23.87
N GLU A 30 -1.43 0.55 -23.56
CA GLU A 30 -1.35 -0.90 -23.35
C GLU A 30 -1.57 -1.28 -21.87
N HIS A 31 -2.12 -0.38 -21.04
CA HIS A 31 -2.38 -0.67 -19.63
C HIS A 31 -3.40 -1.82 -19.47
N PRO A 32 -3.35 -2.56 -18.35
CA PRO A 32 -4.31 -3.62 -18.06
C PRO A 32 -5.76 -3.14 -18.09
N SER A 33 -6.67 -4.06 -18.43
CA SER A 33 -8.11 -3.78 -18.55
C SER A 33 -8.76 -3.33 -17.24
N GLU A 34 -8.16 -3.72 -16.12
CA GLU A 34 -8.61 -3.50 -14.75
C GLU A 34 -8.45 -2.04 -14.31
N VAL A 35 -7.57 -1.30 -14.99
CA VAL A 35 -7.40 0.15 -14.81
C VAL A 35 -7.98 0.95 -15.97
N SER A 36 -8.56 0.29 -16.99
CA SER A 36 -9.22 0.96 -18.10
C SER A 36 -10.37 1.84 -17.63
N GLY A 37 -10.44 3.04 -18.20
CA GLY A 37 -11.47 4.04 -17.86
C GLY A 37 -11.14 4.89 -16.64
N MET A 38 -9.96 4.71 -16.03
CA MET A 38 -9.39 5.70 -15.11
C MET A 38 -8.53 6.69 -15.90
N ASP A 39 -8.59 7.98 -15.57
CA ASP A 39 -7.67 8.97 -16.17
C ASP A 39 -6.27 8.84 -15.55
N THR A 40 -6.25 8.71 -14.21
CA THR A 40 -5.02 8.52 -13.45
C THR A 40 -5.19 7.41 -12.42
N VAL A 41 -4.10 6.72 -12.10
CA VAL A 41 -4.10 5.61 -11.14
C VAL A 41 -2.88 5.64 -10.24
N ARG A 42 -3.07 5.30 -8.97
CA ARG A 42 -1.98 4.94 -8.05
C ARG A 42 -2.07 3.44 -7.82
N PHE A 43 -0.95 2.74 -7.84
CA PHE A 43 -0.92 1.29 -7.63
C PHE A 43 0.40 0.81 -7.08
N TRP A 44 0.36 -0.38 -6.47
CA TRP A 44 1.52 -1.04 -5.94
C TRP A 44 1.51 -2.54 -6.21
N GLY A 45 2.71 -3.09 -6.34
CA GLY A 45 2.94 -4.51 -6.57
C GLY A 45 3.36 -5.22 -5.29
N VAL A 46 2.77 -6.40 -5.06
CA VAL A 46 3.18 -7.30 -3.99
C VAL A 46 4.30 -8.19 -4.50
N ARG A 47 5.44 -8.21 -3.79
CA ARG A 47 6.57 -9.10 -4.13
C ARG A 47 6.15 -10.57 -4.06
N ASN A 48 6.65 -11.37 -4.98
CA ASN A 48 6.38 -12.81 -5.01
C ASN A 48 6.82 -13.50 -3.70
N GLY A 49 5.97 -14.38 -3.18
CA GLY A 49 6.21 -15.14 -1.95
C GLY A 49 4.90 -15.66 -1.35
N SER A 50 4.91 -16.87 -0.79
CA SER A 50 3.70 -17.56 -0.31
C SER A 50 2.92 -16.77 0.74
N ASP A 51 3.63 -16.11 1.66
CA ASP A 51 3.00 -15.32 2.72
C ASP A 51 2.34 -14.06 2.14
N ASN A 52 3.04 -13.39 1.23
CA ASN A 52 2.55 -12.19 0.56
C ASN A 52 1.30 -12.48 -0.29
N GLU A 53 1.29 -13.61 -1.00
CA GLU A 53 0.14 -14.10 -1.77
C GLU A 53 -1.08 -14.33 -0.86
N THR A 54 -0.88 -15.04 0.25
CA THR A 54 -1.95 -15.30 1.23
C THR A 54 -2.56 -14.00 1.79
N TYR A 55 -1.77 -12.94 1.96
CA TYR A 55 -2.28 -11.65 2.41
C TYR A 55 -2.92 -10.83 1.29
N PHE A 56 -2.38 -10.90 0.08
CA PHE A 56 -2.96 -10.23 -1.09
C PHE A 56 -4.37 -10.74 -1.39
N GLU A 57 -4.59 -12.06 -1.33
CA GLU A 57 -5.91 -12.67 -1.52
C GLU A 57 -6.97 -12.18 -0.51
N LYS A 58 -6.54 -11.62 0.62
CA LYS A 58 -7.43 -11.08 1.66
C LYS A 58 -7.72 -9.59 1.49
N MET A 59 -7.12 -8.94 0.49
CA MET A 59 -7.34 -7.51 0.24
C MET A 59 -8.71 -7.31 -0.39
N GLU A 60 -9.51 -6.43 0.22
CA GLU A 60 -10.80 -6.00 -0.31
C GLU A 60 -10.79 -4.50 -0.58
N SER A 61 -11.65 -4.07 -1.50
CA SER A 61 -11.84 -2.64 -1.77
C SER A 61 -12.24 -1.90 -0.49
N GLY A 62 -11.55 -0.79 -0.22
CA GLY A 62 -11.74 0.02 0.99
C GLY A 62 -10.82 -0.34 2.16
N ASP A 63 -10.07 -1.45 2.10
CA ASP A 63 -9.09 -1.78 3.13
C ASP A 63 -8.01 -0.71 3.26
N LEU A 64 -7.52 -0.51 4.47
CA LEU A 64 -6.47 0.47 4.74
C LEU A 64 -5.10 -0.18 4.47
N VAL A 65 -4.24 0.51 3.74
CA VAL A 65 -2.84 0.13 3.59
C VAL A 65 -1.93 1.25 4.07
N LEU A 66 -0.88 0.87 4.81
CA LEU A 66 0.17 1.75 5.31
C LEU A 66 1.50 1.33 4.67
N PHE A 67 2.15 2.26 3.97
CA PHE A 67 3.40 2.01 3.27
C PHE A 67 4.60 2.30 4.17
N TYR A 68 5.49 1.31 4.31
CA TYR A 68 6.64 1.34 5.20
C TYR A 68 7.96 1.33 4.41
N GLN A 69 8.85 2.28 4.71
CA GLN A 69 10.23 2.27 4.23
C GLN A 69 11.14 3.01 5.20
N ASP A 70 12.41 2.63 5.27
CA ASP A 70 13.46 3.35 6.00
C ASP A 70 13.11 3.73 7.46
N GLY A 71 12.40 2.84 8.17
CA GLY A 71 12.04 3.05 9.57
C GLY A 71 10.80 3.93 9.81
N ALA A 72 10.12 4.37 8.74
CA ALA A 72 8.93 5.20 8.82
C ALA A 72 7.81 4.70 7.89
N TYR A 73 6.58 5.06 8.24
CA TYR A 73 5.44 4.99 7.34
C TYR A 73 5.36 6.29 6.54
N VAL A 74 5.30 6.14 5.22
CA VAL A 74 5.47 7.24 4.25
C VAL A 74 4.20 7.56 3.45
N GLY A 75 3.19 6.69 3.54
CA GLY A 75 1.93 6.87 2.86
C GLY A 75 0.82 6.03 3.45
N THR A 76 -0.41 6.50 3.31
CA THR A 76 -1.62 5.74 3.60
C THR A 76 -2.51 5.73 2.37
N GLY A 77 -3.35 4.72 2.22
CA GLY A 77 -4.33 4.67 1.14
C GLY A 77 -5.41 3.64 1.37
N ARG A 78 -6.44 3.68 0.54
CA ARG A 78 -7.52 2.71 0.47
C ARG A 78 -7.32 1.80 -0.73
N ILE A 79 -7.42 0.49 -0.53
CA ILE A 79 -7.38 -0.46 -1.64
C ILE A 79 -8.55 -0.16 -2.59
N GLY A 80 -8.24 -0.03 -3.88
CA GLY A 80 -9.21 0.20 -4.94
C GLY A 80 -9.71 -1.12 -5.54
N THR A 81 -8.95 -1.64 -6.50
CA THR A 81 -9.13 -2.97 -7.11
C THR A 81 -7.84 -3.76 -7.02
N THR A 82 -7.95 -5.08 -6.99
CA THR A 82 -6.82 -6.03 -7.04
C THR A 82 -6.88 -6.80 -8.36
N PHE A 83 -5.74 -7.12 -8.94
CA PHE A 83 -5.65 -7.91 -10.18
C PHE A 83 -4.27 -8.54 -10.34
N GLU A 84 -4.17 -9.50 -11.27
CA GLU A 84 -2.91 -10.10 -11.68
C GLU A 84 -2.46 -9.54 -13.03
N ASP A 85 -1.27 -8.94 -13.06
CA ASP A 85 -0.61 -8.42 -14.23
C ASP A 85 0.33 -9.49 -14.82
N GLU A 86 -0.26 -10.53 -15.42
CA GLU A 86 0.48 -11.65 -16.03
C GLU A 86 1.41 -11.19 -17.16
N ALA A 87 1.03 -10.11 -17.86
CA ALA A 87 1.82 -9.51 -18.92
C ALA A 87 3.04 -8.73 -18.39
N GLY A 88 3.09 -8.43 -17.08
CA GLY A 88 4.19 -7.72 -16.44
C GLY A 88 4.30 -6.25 -16.86
N TRP A 89 3.19 -5.61 -17.23
CA TRP A 89 3.15 -4.21 -17.62
C TRP A 89 3.72 -3.30 -16.52
N ALA A 90 3.27 -3.47 -15.28
CA ALA A 90 3.70 -2.66 -14.14
C ALA A 90 5.20 -2.84 -13.86
N SER A 91 5.65 -4.10 -13.85
CA SER A 91 7.03 -4.50 -13.59
C SER A 91 8.00 -3.91 -14.62
N SER A 92 7.71 -4.12 -15.91
CA SER A 92 8.56 -3.66 -17.02
C SER A 92 8.51 -2.14 -17.22
N THR A 93 7.35 -1.52 -17.03
CA THR A 93 7.16 -0.09 -17.31
C THR A 93 7.67 0.80 -16.18
N PHE A 94 7.44 0.42 -14.92
CA PHE A 94 7.69 1.33 -13.79
C PHE A 94 8.77 0.83 -12.82
N TRP A 95 9.02 -0.48 -12.75
CA TRP A 95 9.79 -1.06 -11.65
C TRP A 95 11.10 -1.75 -12.05
N ASN A 96 11.62 -1.47 -13.25
CA ASN A 96 12.87 -2.04 -13.76
C ASN A 96 12.89 -3.58 -13.68
N ASP A 97 11.82 -4.22 -14.16
CA ASP A 97 11.64 -5.68 -14.16
C ASP A 97 11.63 -6.34 -12.77
N ALA A 98 11.27 -5.57 -11.72
CA ALA A 98 11.09 -6.13 -10.39
C ALA A 98 9.95 -7.17 -10.38
N PRO A 99 10.17 -8.38 -9.83
CA PRO A 99 9.20 -9.47 -9.94
C PRO A 99 7.98 -9.23 -9.02
N SER A 100 6.90 -8.74 -9.62
CA SER A 100 5.59 -8.60 -9.00
C SER A 100 4.51 -8.70 -10.07
N THR A 101 3.62 -9.67 -9.91
CA THR A 101 2.43 -9.83 -10.77
C THR A 101 1.14 -9.46 -10.06
N ARG A 102 1.16 -9.32 -8.73
CA ARG A 102 -0.06 -9.06 -7.93
C ARG A 102 -0.15 -7.59 -7.61
N ILE A 103 -1.11 -6.93 -8.23
CA ILE A 103 -1.24 -5.49 -8.21
C ILE A 103 -2.51 -5.09 -7.48
N TYR A 104 -2.43 -4.01 -6.71
CA TYR A 104 -3.61 -3.33 -6.19
C TYR A 104 -3.54 -1.84 -6.48
N THR A 105 -4.69 -1.24 -6.80
CA THR A 105 -4.82 0.21 -6.95
C THR A 105 -5.12 0.88 -5.61
N LEU A 106 -4.90 2.18 -5.56
CA LEU A 106 -5.06 3.01 -4.37
C LEU A 106 -6.04 4.15 -4.64
N LYS A 107 -6.92 4.37 -3.67
CA LYS A 107 -7.80 5.53 -3.54
C LYS A 107 -7.44 6.28 -2.26
N GLU A 108 -7.85 7.55 -2.15
CA GLU A 108 -7.67 8.36 -0.93
C GLU A 108 -6.23 8.33 -0.39
N PHE A 109 -5.24 8.38 -1.29
CA PHE A 109 -3.84 8.37 -0.91
C PHE A 109 -3.47 9.66 -0.20
N GLU A 110 -2.79 9.53 0.94
CA GLU A 110 -2.21 10.64 1.69
C GLU A 110 -0.75 10.33 2.01
N GLN A 111 0.12 11.30 1.72
CA GLN A 111 1.52 11.22 2.11
C GLN A 111 1.65 11.51 3.61
N VAL A 112 2.43 10.68 4.31
CA VAL A 112 2.69 10.85 5.74
C VAL A 112 4.18 10.68 6.04
N SER A 113 4.59 11.03 7.24
CA SER A 113 5.92 10.79 7.78
C SER A 113 5.78 10.42 9.26
N VAL A 114 5.64 9.13 9.54
CA VAL A 114 5.39 8.64 10.90
C VAL A 114 6.41 7.56 11.24
N PRO A 115 7.21 7.70 12.32
CA PRO A 115 8.18 6.69 12.70
C PRO A 115 7.46 5.38 13.03
N LYS A 116 8.07 4.24 12.69
CA LYS A 116 7.45 2.92 12.89
C LYS A 116 7.02 2.68 14.34
N SER A 117 7.76 3.22 15.31
CA SER A 117 7.46 3.07 16.73
C SER A 117 6.09 3.65 17.09
N ALA A 118 5.68 4.75 16.48
CA ALA A 118 4.37 5.36 16.71
C ALA A 118 3.24 4.49 16.14
N VAL A 119 3.42 3.93 14.95
CA VAL A 119 2.43 3.01 14.33
C VAL A 119 2.39 1.67 15.06
N ASN A 120 3.54 1.16 15.51
CA ASN A 120 3.63 -0.07 16.30
C ASN A 120 2.80 0.03 17.59
N VAL A 121 2.79 1.21 18.24
CA VAL A 121 1.91 1.46 19.41
C VAL A 121 0.43 1.37 19.05
N ILE A 122 0.00 1.84 17.86
CA ILE A 122 -1.41 1.77 17.43
C ILE A 122 -1.89 0.31 17.34
N PHE A 123 -1.02 -0.59 16.87
CA PHE A 123 -1.34 -2.00 16.66
C PHE A 123 -0.79 -2.94 17.74
N ASP A 124 -0.33 -2.38 18.87
CA ASP A 124 0.22 -3.12 20.01
C ASP A 124 1.44 -4.02 19.67
N TYR A 125 2.22 -3.64 18.66
CA TYR A 125 3.47 -4.30 18.31
C TYR A 125 4.62 -3.82 19.22
N VAL A 126 5.64 -4.66 19.37
CA VAL A 126 6.91 -4.24 20.01
C VAL A 126 7.55 -3.10 19.20
N ALA A 127 8.21 -2.16 19.88
CA ALA A 127 8.64 -0.90 19.28
C ALA A 127 9.56 -1.05 18.06
N ASP A 128 10.39 -2.09 18.04
CA ASP A 128 11.36 -2.40 17.00
C ASP A 128 10.81 -3.27 15.86
N PHE A 129 9.55 -3.75 15.96
CA PHE A 129 8.89 -4.57 14.95
C PHE A 129 9.00 -3.94 13.55
N ASN A 130 9.35 -4.78 12.57
CA ASN A 130 9.45 -4.41 11.16
C ASN A 130 8.62 -5.39 10.31
N PRO A 131 7.72 -4.90 9.45
CA PRO A 131 7.09 -5.76 8.45
C PRO A 131 8.16 -6.28 7.46
N GLN A 132 8.28 -7.60 7.32
CA GLN A 132 9.25 -8.26 6.41
C GLN A 132 8.69 -8.51 5.00
N GLY A 133 7.41 -8.24 4.80
CA GLY A 133 6.66 -8.42 3.56
C GLY A 133 5.30 -7.77 3.70
N LEU A 134 4.44 -7.94 2.70
CA LEU A 134 3.04 -7.57 2.86
C LEU A 134 2.47 -8.36 4.03
N MET A 135 1.76 -7.68 4.94
CA MET A 135 1.10 -8.35 6.04
C MET A 135 -0.24 -7.72 6.37
N ARG A 136 -1.17 -8.55 6.82
CA ARG A 136 -2.43 -8.11 7.44
C ARG A 136 -2.26 -7.96 8.94
N VAL A 137 -2.65 -6.83 9.50
CA VAL A 137 -2.78 -6.65 10.95
C VAL A 137 -3.88 -7.59 11.46
N ALA A 138 -3.58 -8.33 12.53
CA ALA A 138 -4.55 -9.27 13.11
C ALA A 138 -5.79 -8.53 13.64
N ASP A 139 -6.97 -9.15 13.52
CA ASP A 139 -8.25 -8.51 13.86
C ASP A 139 -8.30 -7.99 15.31
N ASN A 140 -7.69 -8.74 16.24
CA ASN A 140 -7.61 -8.35 17.65
C ASN A 140 -6.72 -7.12 17.92
N ARG A 141 -5.89 -6.71 16.96
CA ARG A 141 -5.05 -5.50 17.02
C ARG A 141 -5.70 -4.30 16.36
N VAL A 142 -6.69 -4.51 15.49
CA VAL A 142 -7.48 -3.43 14.87
C VAL A 142 -8.64 -3.06 15.80
N THR A 143 -8.33 -2.35 16.88
CA THR A 143 -9.30 -2.02 17.94
C THR A 143 -10.09 -0.73 17.69
N LYS A 144 -9.79 -0.01 16.59
CA LYS A 144 -10.40 1.26 16.19
C LYS A 144 -10.87 1.19 14.74
N SER A 145 -11.78 2.08 14.35
CA SER A 145 -12.22 2.18 12.97
C SER A 145 -11.04 2.54 12.05
N LEU A 146 -11.09 2.10 10.79
CA LEU A 146 -10.06 2.42 9.81
C LEU A 146 -9.88 3.94 9.61
N ALA A 147 -10.98 4.70 9.68
CA ALA A 147 -10.94 6.16 9.59
C ALA A 147 -10.21 6.79 10.79
N SER A 148 -10.43 6.27 12.00
CA SER A 148 -9.72 6.72 13.20
C SER A 148 -8.23 6.39 13.14
N ILE A 149 -7.86 5.23 12.61
CA ILE A 149 -6.46 4.82 12.44
C ILE A 149 -5.77 5.74 11.42
N LYS A 150 -6.37 5.92 10.23
CA LYS A 150 -5.87 6.83 9.20
C LYS A 150 -5.65 8.24 9.76
N LEU A 151 -6.67 8.81 10.42
CA LEU A 151 -6.59 10.13 11.04
C LEU A 151 -5.49 10.24 12.10
N ALA A 152 -5.29 9.20 12.91
CA ALA A 152 -4.23 9.21 13.93
C ALA A 152 -2.83 9.27 13.30
N VAL A 153 -2.61 8.53 12.21
CA VAL A 153 -1.34 8.54 11.45
C VAL A 153 -1.12 9.91 10.81
N GLU A 154 -2.13 10.47 10.15
CA GLU A 154 -2.06 11.79 9.51
C GLU A 154 -1.77 12.91 10.53
N ARG A 155 -2.51 12.93 11.64
CA ARG A 155 -2.31 13.91 12.72
C ARG A 155 -0.93 13.81 13.37
N PHE A 156 -0.37 12.60 13.44
CA PHE A 156 1.01 12.46 13.90
C PHE A 156 1.96 13.14 12.91
N SER A 157 1.82 12.85 11.62
CA SER A 157 2.66 13.41 10.56
C SER A 157 2.63 14.94 10.56
N GLU A 158 1.44 15.55 10.67
CA GLU A 158 1.28 17.01 10.73
C GLU A 158 2.03 17.66 11.91
N ARG A 159 2.15 16.95 13.04
CA ARG A 159 2.77 17.47 14.26
C ARG A 159 4.29 17.40 14.25
N THR A 160 4.85 16.54 13.40
CA THR A 160 6.29 16.26 13.34
C THR A 160 6.94 16.76 12.05
N SER A 161 6.17 17.35 11.14
CA SER A 161 6.63 18.06 9.94
C SER A 161 6.91 19.52 10.26
#